data_AF-A0A2K3MBG1-F1
#
_entry.id   AF-A0A2K3MBG1-F1
#
_cell.length_a   1.000
_cell.length_b   1.000
_cell.length_c   1.000
_cell.angle_alpha   90.00
_cell.angle_beta   90.00
_cell.angle_gamma   90.00
#
_symmetry.space_group_name_H-M   'P 1'
#
loop_
_entity.id
_entity.type
_entity.pdbx_description
1 polymer ?
#
loop_
_entity_poly.entity_id
_entity_poly.type
_entity_poly.pdbx_seq_one_letter_code
_entity_poly.pdbx_strand_id
1 'polypeptide(L)'
;MAESSNYLQPSIPRFDGHYDHWSMLMENLLRSKEYWNLIEDGVVVAPAGASQEQIQLAHESKLKYLKAKNYLFQAIDRSILEMILARGTTKEIWDSMRQKYQGSTKVKRAQLQALRKEFEILNMKIGESIEEYFSRTLS
;
A
#
# COMPACT_ATOMS: atom_id res chain seq x y z
N MET A 1 -5.16 -35.43 20.75
CA MET A 1 -5.94 -34.88 19.63
C MET A 1 -5.52 -33.43 19.50
N ALA A 2 -4.80 -33.08 18.43
CA ALA A 2 -4.33 -31.71 18.23
C ALA A 2 -5.55 -30.84 17.91
N GLU A 3 -5.80 -29.82 18.71
CA GLU A 3 -6.81 -28.81 18.44
C GLU A 3 -6.48 -28.15 17.10
N SER A 4 -7.28 -28.48 16.09
CA SER A 4 -7.33 -27.74 14.83
C SER A 4 -7.82 -26.33 15.15
N SER A 5 -6.90 -25.44 15.54
CA SER A 5 -7.16 -24.01 15.49
C SER A 5 -7.49 -23.68 14.05
N ASN A 6 -8.78 -23.50 13.77
CA ASN A 6 -9.29 -22.84 12.58
C ASN A 6 -8.87 -21.36 12.66
N TYR A 7 -7.57 -21.09 12.50
CA TYR A 7 -7.13 -19.76 12.16
C TYR A 7 -7.76 -19.46 10.80
N LEU A 8 -8.78 -18.59 10.81
CA LEU A 8 -9.41 -18.10 9.59
C LEU A 8 -8.29 -17.72 8.62
N GLN A 9 -8.34 -18.31 7.42
CA GLN A 9 -7.32 -18.08 6.42
C GLN A 9 -7.25 -16.57 6.17
N PRO A 10 -6.08 -15.91 6.36
CA PRO A 10 -5.99 -14.47 6.21
C PRO A 10 -6.44 -14.06 4.81
N SER A 11 -7.49 -13.24 4.74
CA SER A 11 -7.96 -12.70 3.46
C SER A 11 -6.90 -11.76 2.90
N ILE A 12 -6.72 -11.79 1.57
CA ILE A 12 -5.81 -10.87 0.89
C ILE A 12 -6.42 -9.46 0.98
N PRO A 13 -5.74 -8.48 1.61
CA PRO A 13 -6.29 -7.14 1.77
C PRO A 13 -6.36 -6.46 0.40
N ARG A 14 -7.58 -6.12 -0.02
CA ARG A 14 -7.85 -5.36 -1.24
C ARG A 14 -7.51 -3.89 -1.01
N PHE A 15 -6.88 -3.27 -1.99
CA PHE A 15 -6.60 -1.85 -1.97
C PHE A 15 -7.87 -1.06 -2.30
N ASP A 16 -8.25 -0.16 -1.41
CA ASP A 16 -9.47 0.65 -1.45
C ASP A 16 -9.19 2.16 -1.60
N GLY A 17 -7.93 2.54 -1.83
CA GLY A 17 -7.48 3.94 -1.86
C GLY A 17 -6.75 4.38 -0.57
N HIS A 18 -6.88 3.67 0.54
CA HIS A 18 -6.18 3.98 1.79
C HIS A 18 -4.82 3.27 1.86
N TYR A 19 -3.80 3.88 1.22
CA TYR A 19 -2.47 3.28 1.13
C TYR A 19 -1.85 2.90 2.48
N ASP A 20 -1.88 3.78 3.48
CA ASP A 20 -1.22 3.51 4.77
C ASP A 20 -1.84 2.28 5.45
N HIS A 21 -3.17 2.19 5.48
CA HIS A 21 -3.88 1.04 6.04
C HIS A 21 -3.64 -0.23 5.23
N TRP A 22 -3.80 -0.17 3.90
CA TRP A 22 -3.58 -1.33 3.03
C TRP A 22 -2.13 -1.85 3.12
N SER A 23 -1.15 -0.94 3.10
CA SER A 23 0.27 -1.30 3.14
C SER A 23 0.62 -2.00 4.45
N MET A 24 0.10 -1.54 5.60
CA MET A 24 0.27 -2.21 6.88
C MET A 24 -0.28 -3.65 6.86
N LEU A 25 -1.50 -3.85 6.36
CA LEU A 25 -2.12 -5.17 6.30
C LEU A 25 -1.40 -6.11 5.32
N MET A 26 -1.06 -5.61 4.14
CA MET A 26 -0.39 -6.39 3.10
C MET A 26 1.04 -6.76 3.51
N GLU A 27 1.80 -5.82 4.08
CA GLU A 27 3.14 -6.10 4.60
C GLU A 27 3.09 -7.18 5.68
N ASN A 28 2.17 -7.05 6.65
CA ASN A 28 2.01 -8.05 7.70
C ASN A 28 1.65 -9.44 7.13
N LEU A 29 0.74 -9.51 6.16
CA LEU A 29 0.40 -10.76 5.47
C LEU A 29 1.64 -11.38 4.81
N LEU A 30 2.41 -10.60 4.05
CA LEU A 30 3.61 -11.10 3.37
C LEU A 30 4.71 -11.52 4.34
N ARG A 31 4.89 -10.81 5.46
CA ARG A 31 5.82 -11.20 6.53
C ARG A 31 5.39 -12.50 7.20
N SER A 32 4.09 -12.68 7.49
CA SER A 32 3.57 -13.93 8.09
C SER A 32 3.76 -15.17 7.20
N LYS A 33 3.96 -14.97 5.88
CA LYS A 33 4.21 -16.01 4.89
C LYS A 33 5.69 -16.13 4.50
N GLU A 34 6.58 -15.35 5.11
CA GLU A 34 8.01 -15.27 4.77
C GLU A 34 8.28 -14.81 3.32
N TYR A 35 7.36 -14.04 2.75
CA TYR A 35 7.48 -13.54 1.36
C TYR A 35 8.13 -12.16 1.30
N TRP A 36 8.14 -11.42 2.40
CA TRP A 36 8.62 -10.04 2.44
C TRP A 36 10.08 -9.89 2.01
N ASN A 37 10.96 -10.80 2.43
CA ASN A 37 12.38 -10.76 2.06
C ASN A 37 12.59 -10.80 0.54
N LEU A 38 11.64 -11.34 -0.22
CA LEU A 38 11.73 -11.41 -1.69
C LEU A 38 11.44 -10.06 -2.36
N ILE A 39 10.86 -9.11 -1.62
CA ILE A 39 10.66 -7.71 -2.03
C ILE A 39 11.89 -6.88 -1.69
N GLU A 40 12.52 -7.13 -0.54
CA GLU A 40 13.71 -6.41 -0.09
C GLU A 40 14.98 -6.91 -0.78
N ASP A 41 15.27 -8.21 -0.65
CA ASP A 41 16.52 -8.87 -1.03
C ASP A 41 16.46 -9.51 -2.42
N GLY A 42 15.26 -9.73 -2.95
CA GLY A 42 15.03 -10.36 -4.25
C GLY A 42 14.98 -11.90 -4.20
N VAL A 43 15.11 -12.52 -5.38
CA VAL A 43 15.02 -13.98 -5.53
C VAL A 43 16.42 -14.60 -5.45
N VAL A 44 16.55 -15.69 -4.69
CA VAL A 44 17.78 -16.47 -4.65
C VAL A 44 17.97 -17.17 -6.00
N VAL A 45 19.12 -16.93 -6.63
CA VAL A 45 19.49 -17.55 -7.91
C VAL A 45 20.63 -18.53 -7.68
N ALA A 46 20.49 -19.74 -8.19
CA ALA A 46 21.54 -20.75 -8.11
C ALA A 46 22.73 -20.35 -9.01
N PRO A 47 23.98 -20.37 -8.51
CA PRO A 47 25.16 -20.09 -9.32
C PRO A 47 25.44 -21.22 -10.34
N ALA A 48 26.28 -20.93 -11.33
CA ALA A 48 26.75 -21.96 -12.25
C ALA A 48 27.57 -23.02 -11.48
N GLY A 49 27.19 -24.30 -11.60
CA GLY A 49 27.80 -25.40 -10.83
C GLY A 49 27.23 -25.58 -9.42
N ALA A 50 26.05 -25.01 -9.13
CA ALA A 50 25.38 -25.14 -7.85
C ALA A 50 25.15 -26.61 -7.43
N SER A 51 25.26 -26.87 -6.13
CA SER A 51 24.86 -28.15 -5.54
C SER A 51 23.35 -28.36 -5.68
N GLN A 52 22.91 -29.62 -5.55
CA GLN A 52 21.48 -29.94 -5.62
C GLN A 52 20.66 -29.20 -4.54
N GLU A 53 21.25 -28.98 -3.37
CA GLU A 53 20.65 -28.20 -2.27
C GLU A 53 20.47 -26.72 -2.66
N GLN A 54 21.46 -26.12 -3.31
CA GLN A 54 21.39 -24.72 -3.78
C GLN A 54 20.35 -24.54 -4.89
N ILE A 55 20.23 -25.52 -5.79
CA ILE A 55 19.20 -25.53 -6.84
C ILE A 55 17.80 -25.59 -6.21
N GLN A 56 17.62 -26.48 -5.22
CA GLN A 56 16.36 -26.62 -4.50
C GLN A 56 15.96 -25.32 -3.79
N LEU A 57 16.92 -24.68 -3.10
CA LEU A 57 16.70 -23.40 -2.42
C LEU A 57 16.29 -22.29 -3.39
N ALA A 58 16.95 -22.19 -4.55
CA ALA A 58 16.60 -21.22 -5.59
C ALA A 58 15.19 -21.46 -6.15
N HIS A 59 14.81 -22.72 -6.35
CA HIS A 59 13.47 -23.09 -6.81
C HIS A 59 12.40 -22.71 -5.76
N GLU A 60 12.64 -22.97 -4.49
CA GLU A 60 11.73 -22.59 -3.40
C GLU A 60 11.59 -21.07 -3.27
N SER A 61 12.71 -20.33 -3.35
CA SER A 61 12.70 -18.86 -3.36
C SER A 61 11.87 -18.31 -4.53
N LYS A 62 12.06 -18.87 -5.74
CA LYS A 62 11.28 -18.50 -6.93
C LYS A 62 9.78 -18.78 -6.74
N LEU A 63 9.43 -19.91 -6.13
CA LEU A 63 8.03 -20.24 -5.87
C LEU A 63 7.39 -19.27 -4.85
N LYS A 64 8.08 -18.97 -3.75
CA LYS A 64 7.62 -17.96 -2.76
C LYS A 64 7.46 -16.59 -3.44
N TYR A 65 8.36 -16.24 -4.37
CA TYR A 65 8.32 -14.96 -5.08
C TYR A 65 7.09 -14.84 -5.98
N LEU A 66 6.75 -15.92 -6.72
CA LEU A 66 5.54 -15.95 -7.54
C LEU A 66 4.27 -15.85 -6.69
N LYS A 67 4.26 -16.45 -5.49
CA LYS A 67 3.14 -16.33 -4.56
C LYS A 67 2.98 -14.89 -4.04
N ALA A 68 4.08 -14.23 -3.68
CA ALA A 68 4.09 -12.83 -3.27
C ALA A 68 3.52 -11.92 -4.38
N LYS A 69 3.98 -12.12 -5.62
CA LYS A 69 3.49 -11.39 -6.80
C LYS A 69 1.99 -11.58 -7.00
N ASN A 70 1.50 -12.82 -6.86
CA ASN A 70 0.08 -13.13 -6.97
C ASN A 70 -0.77 -12.46 -5.89
N TYR A 71 -0.25 -12.30 -4.67
CA TYR A 71 -0.96 -11.59 -3.60
C TYR A 71 -1.10 -10.11 -3.92
N LEU A 72 -0.04 -9.47 -4.40
CA LEU A 72 -0.10 -8.06 -4.81
C LEU A 72 -1.06 -7.85 -5.98
N PHE A 73 -1.08 -8.75 -6.98
CA PHE A 73 -2.06 -8.65 -8.06
C PHE A 73 -3.50 -8.89 -7.61
N GLN A 74 -3.73 -9.84 -6.70
CA GLN A 74 -5.08 -10.06 -6.15
C GLN A 74 -5.55 -8.91 -5.26
N ALA A 75 -4.64 -8.08 -4.77
CA ALA A 75 -4.95 -6.93 -3.93
C ALA A 75 -5.39 -5.69 -4.73
N ILE A 76 -5.09 -5.62 -6.03
CA ILE A 76 -5.34 -4.44 -6.84
C ILE A 76 -6.24 -4.75 -8.03
N ASP A 77 -7.11 -3.80 -8.38
CA ASP A 77 -7.98 -3.93 -9.54
C ASP A 77 -7.26 -3.58 -10.84
N ARG A 78 -7.85 -3.97 -11.97
CA ARG A 78 -7.30 -3.72 -13.31
C ARG A 78 -6.99 -2.24 -13.55
N SER A 79 -7.85 -1.34 -13.12
CA SER A 79 -7.64 0.11 -13.28
C SER A 79 -6.35 0.57 -12.58
N ILE A 80 -6.06 0.03 -11.41
CA ILE A 80 -4.86 0.32 -10.62
C ILE A 80 -3.63 -0.29 -11.27
N LEU A 81 -3.76 -1.52 -11.75
CA LEU A 81 -2.70 -2.20 -12.50
C LEU A 81 -2.31 -1.43 -13.76
N GLU A 82 -3.27 -0.80 -14.46
CA GLU A 82 -3.03 0.04 -15.64
C GLU A 82 -2.40 1.39 -15.28
N MET A 83 -2.57 1.89 -14.04
CA MET A 83 -2.00 3.15 -13.57
C MET A 83 -0.55 3.06 -13.06
N ILE A 84 -0.09 1.88 -12.63
CA ILE A 84 1.28 1.70 -12.12
C ILE A 84 2.28 1.51 -13.26
N LEU A 85 3.43 2.19 -13.17
CA LEU A 85 4.41 2.29 -14.26
C LEU A 85 5.26 1.01 -14.43
N ALA A 86 5.64 0.35 -13.32
CA ALA A 86 6.47 -0.85 -13.32
C ALA A 86 5.76 -2.00 -12.59
N ARG A 87 5.77 -3.19 -13.20
CA ARG A 87 5.02 -4.37 -12.73
C ARG A 87 5.65 -5.71 -13.12
N GLY A 88 6.92 -5.69 -13.53
CA GLY A 88 7.70 -6.86 -13.90
C GLY A 88 8.09 -7.68 -12.67
N THR A 89 8.44 -7.01 -11.57
CA THR A 89 8.82 -7.67 -10.31
C THR A 89 7.85 -7.41 -9.15
N THR A 90 7.87 -8.29 -8.14
CA THR A 90 7.09 -8.09 -6.90
C THR A 90 7.47 -6.76 -6.23
N LYS A 91 8.76 -6.43 -6.23
CA LYS A 91 9.29 -5.16 -5.72
C LYS A 91 8.78 -3.96 -6.52
N GLU A 92 8.84 -4.02 -7.85
CA GLU A 92 8.32 -2.95 -8.71
C GLU A 92 6.83 -2.68 -8.49
N ILE A 93 6.01 -3.72 -8.29
CA ILE A 93 4.59 -3.55 -7.99
C ILE A 93 4.41 -2.83 -6.64
N TRP A 94 5.13 -3.30 -5.60
CA TRP A 94 5.07 -2.69 -4.27
C TRP A 94 5.52 -1.22 -4.29
N ASP A 95 6.67 -0.93 -4.91
CA ASP A 95 7.24 0.40 -4.99
C ASP A 95 6.40 1.33 -5.87
N SER A 96 5.80 0.83 -6.96
CA SER A 96 4.89 1.63 -7.79
C SER A 96 3.61 1.98 -7.03
N MET A 97 3.04 1.04 -6.26
CA MET A 97 1.90 1.32 -5.38
C MET A 97 2.27 2.37 -4.33
N ARG A 98 3.45 2.24 -3.73
CA ARG A 98 4.00 3.22 -2.80
C ARG A 98 4.12 4.60 -3.45
N GLN A 99 4.81 4.71 -4.56
CA GLN A 99 5.03 5.97 -5.24
C GLN A 99 3.72 6.65 -5.66
N LYS A 100 2.75 5.87 -6.16
CA LYS A 100 1.47 6.40 -6.63
C LYS A 100 0.55 6.84 -5.50
N TYR A 101 0.51 6.11 -4.38
CA TYR A 101 -0.55 6.27 -3.38
C TYR A 101 -0.06 6.66 -1.97
N GLN A 102 1.22 6.42 -1.62
CA GLN A 102 1.82 6.94 -0.38
C GLN A 102 1.91 8.48 -0.39
N GLY A 103 1.92 9.07 -1.59
CA GLY A 103 1.95 10.52 -1.84
C GLY A 103 0.70 11.30 -1.43
N SER A 104 -0.25 10.71 -0.69
CA SER A 104 -1.41 11.44 -0.16
C SER A 104 -1.13 12.14 1.17
N THR A 105 -0.14 11.75 1.99
CA THR A 105 0.02 12.37 3.32
C THR A 105 0.57 13.80 3.24
N LYS A 106 1.47 14.09 2.30
CA LYS A 106 1.90 15.47 1.99
C LYS A 106 0.78 16.29 1.34
N VAL A 107 0.01 15.70 0.42
CA VAL A 107 -1.11 16.37 -0.26
C VAL A 107 -2.27 16.64 0.72
N LYS A 108 -2.68 15.65 1.51
CA LYS A 108 -3.65 15.78 2.60
C LYS A 108 -3.20 16.80 3.63
N ARG A 109 -1.90 16.82 3.99
CA ARG A 109 -1.35 17.87 4.88
C ARG A 109 -1.38 19.25 4.23
N ALA A 110 -1.08 19.37 2.94
CA ALA A 110 -1.18 20.63 2.21
C ALA A 110 -2.65 21.11 2.10
N GLN A 111 -3.59 20.21 1.82
CA GLN A 111 -5.03 20.49 1.81
C GLN A 111 -5.53 20.90 3.20
N LEU A 112 -5.13 20.18 4.26
CA LEU A 112 -5.46 20.53 5.64
C LEU A 112 -4.91 21.91 6.03
N GLN A 113 -3.68 22.23 5.62
CA GLN A 113 -3.07 23.53 5.87
C GLN A 113 -3.76 24.65 5.07
N ALA A 114 -4.19 24.40 3.84
CA ALA A 114 -4.99 25.35 3.08
C ALA A 114 -6.33 25.64 3.78
N LEU A 115 -7.04 24.60 4.24
CA LEU A 115 -8.28 24.76 5.00
C LEU A 115 -8.09 25.53 6.32
N ARG A 116 -6.99 25.26 7.05
CA ARG A 116 -6.64 26.01 8.28
C ARG A 116 -6.39 27.48 7.98
N LYS A 117 -5.65 27.78 6.92
CA LYS A 117 -5.40 29.16 6.48
C LYS A 117 -6.70 29.87 6.09
N GLU A 118 -7.59 29.20 5.35
CA GLU A 118 -8.92 29.72 5.00
C GLU A 118 -9.77 29.99 6.24
N PHE A 119 -9.66 29.15 7.27
CA PHE A 119 -10.33 29.35 8.55
C PHE A 119 -9.73 30.49 9.37
N GLU A 120 -8.41 30.63 9.44
CA GLU A 120 -7.73 31.73 10.17
C GLU A 120 -8.05 33.11 9.59
N ILE A 121 -8.21 33.21 8.27
CA ILE A 121 -8.61 34.45 7.61
C ILE A 121 -10.13 34.67 7.61
N LEU A 122 -10.90 33.69 8.07
CA LEU A 122 -12.35 33.78 8.21
C LEU A 122 -12.69 34.69 9.39
N ASN A 123 -12.88 35.97 9.11
CA ASN A 123 -13.30 36.96 10.09
C ASN A 123 -14.50 37.77 9.55
N MET A 124 -15.25 38.38 10.47
CA MET A 124 -16.28 39.35 10.10
C MET A 124 -15.61 40.58 9.47
N LYS A 125 -16.17 41.05 8.35
CA LYS A 125 -15.70 42.28 7.72
C LYS A 125 -16.22 43.49 8.50
N ILE A 126 -15.51 44.62 8.38
CA ILE A 126 -15.95 45.88 8.99
C ILE A 126 -17.28 46.30 8.36
N GLY A 127 -18.32 46.43 9.19
CA GLY A 127 -19.67 46.78 8.74
C GLY A 127 -20.52 45.59 8.28
N GLU A 128 -20.01 44.35 8.33
CA GLU A 128 -20.81 43.14 8.09
C GLU A 128 -21.69 42.86 9.31
N SER A 129 -22.99 42.66 9.08
CA SER A 129 -23.91 42.26 10.16
C SER A 129 -23.69 40.79 10.54
N ILE A 130 -24.18 40.40 11.71
CA ILE A 130 -24.09 39.00 12.16
C ILE A 130 -24.80 38.08 11.17
N GLU A 131 -26.00 38.44 10.72
CA GLU A 131 -26.77 37.63 9.76
C GLU A 131 -26.03 37.46 8.43
N GLU A 132 -25.43 38.53 7.90
CA GLU A 132 -24.63 38.49 6.66
C GLU A 132 -23.40 37.57 6.79
N TYR A 133 -22.71 37.62 7.93
CA TYR A 133 -21.57 36.74 8.21
C TYR A 133 -21.97 35.26 8.24
N PHE A 134 -23.07 34.93 8.92
CA PHE A 134 -23.58 33.54 8.98
C PHE A 134 -24.01 33.05 7.59
N SER A 135 -24.71 33.88 6.81
CA SER A 135 -25.07 33.54 5.43
C SER A 135 -23.85 33.31 4.53
N ARG A 136 -22.76 34.05 4.73
CA ARG A 136 -21.53 33.89 3.95
C ARG A 136 -20.71 32.65 4.33
N THR A 137 -20.75 32.24 5.60
CA THR A 137 -19.83 31.23 6.15
C THR A 137 -20.43 29.84 6.34
N LEU A 138 -21.77 29.73 6.40
CA LEU A 138 -22.49 28.47 6.68
C LEU A 138 -23.45 28.05 5.56
N SER A 139 -23.41 28.73 4.41
CA SER A 139 -24.05 28.32 3.15
C SER A 139 -23.17 27.35 2.37
#